data_AF-A0ABD5X2Y8-F1
#
_entry.id   AF-A0ABD5X2Y8-F1
#
_cell.length_a   1.000
_cell.length_b   1.000
_cell.length_c   1.000
_cell.angle_alpha   90.00
_cell.angle_beta   90.00
_cell.angle_gamma   90.00
#
_symmetry.space_group_name_H-M   'P 1'
#
loop_
_entity.id
_entity.type
_entity.pdbx_description
1 polymer ?
#
loop_
_entity_poly.entity_id
_entity_poly.type
_entity_poly.pdbx_seq_one_letter_code
_entity_poly.pdbx_strand_id
1 'polypeptide(L)' 'MSDTWRELPPNPDPLEDLGYDLIELDFIPTSTSGGKEVLVLPTDEDMLREDAFIVVDRSSVTDLSDRV' A
#
# COMPACT_ATOMS: atom_id res chain seq x y z
N MET A 1 -15.87 -17.51 -20.30
CA MET A 1 -14.92 -17.00 -19.30
C MET A 1 -15.16 -17.82 -18.05
N SER A 2 -14.14 -18.47 -17.50
CA SER A 2 -14.30 -19.39 -16.37
C SER A 2 -14.53 -18.63 -15.06
N ASP A 3 -15.57 -18.98 -14.32
CA ASP A 3 -15.92 -18.43 -12.99
C ASP A 3 -14.99 -18.92 -11.86
N THR A 4 -13.86 -19.56 -12.18
CA THR A 4 -12.91 -20.18 -11.23
C THR A 4 -12.40 -19.20 -10.17
N TRP A 5 -12.35 -17.89 -10.46
CA TRP A 5 -11.97 -16.87 -9.48
C TRP A 5 -12.90 -16.83 -8.25
N ARG A 6 -14.16 -17.28 -8.38
CA ARG A 6 -15.14 -17.34 -7.29
C ARG A 6 -14.87 -18.47 -6.30
N GLU A 7 -14.06 -19.45 -6.71
CA GLU A 7 -13.69 -20.61 -5.89
C GLU A 7 -12.40 -20.38 -5.10
N LEU A 8 -11.69 -19.28 -5.38
CA LEU A 8 -10.48 -18.90 -4.66
C LEU A 8 -10.81 -18.28 -3.29
N PRO A 9 -9.91 -18.42 -2.30
CA PRO A 9 -10.05 -17.74 -1.02
C PRO A 9 -10.20 -16.22 -1.20
N PRO A 10 -11.09 -15.56 -0.42
CA PRO A 10 -11.25 -14.10 -0.49
C PRO A 10 -10.04 -13.33 0.07
N ASN A 11 -9.15 -14.02 0.80
CA ASN A 11 -7.90 -13.48 1.33
C ASN A 11 -6.75 -14.37 0.84
N PRO A 12 -6.29 -14.20 -0.42
CA PRO A 12 -5.18 -14.97 -0.95
C PRO A 12 -3.88 -14.62 -0.21
N ASP A 13 -2.99 -15.60 -0.09
CA ASP A 13 -1.64 -15.36 0.37
C ASP A 13 -0.86 -14.57 -0.69
N PRO A 14 -0.27 -13.40 -0.36
CA PRO A 14 0.44 -12.60 -1.35
C PRO A 14 1.58 -13.35 -2.05
N LEU A 15 2.28 -14.24 -1.33
CA LEU A 15 3.43 -14.94 -1.89
C LEU A 15 3.00 -16.23 -2.60
N GLU A 16 2.33 -17.14 -1.90
CA GLU A 16 2.04 -18.48 -2.41
C GLU A 16 0.96 -18.47 -3.51
N ASP A 17 -0.04 -17.59 -3.39
CA ASP A 17 -1.15 -17.53 -4.37
C ASP A 17 -0.90 -16.53 -5.50
N LEU A 18 -0.12 -15.46 -5.24
CA LEU A 18 0.05 -14.34 -6.18
C LEU A 18 1.50 -14.07 -6.62
N GLY A 19 2.50 -14.63 -5.95
CA GLY A 19 3.92 -14.41 -6.25
C GLY A 19 4.42 -13.00 -5.96
N TYR A 20 3.76 -12.28 -5.05
CA TYR A 20 4.18 -10.96 -4.59
C TYR A 20 4.98 -11.05 -3.29
N ASP A 21 6.13 -10.37 -3.28
CA ASP A 21 6.86 -10.09 -2.07
C ASP A 21 6.25 -8.87 -1.36
N LEU A 22 6.02 -9.02 -0.05
CA LEU A 22 5.61 -7.90 0.79
C LEU A 22 6.80 -6.98 1.04
N ILE A 23 6.55 -5.68 0.92
CA ILE A 23 7.53 -4.65 1.20
C ILE A 23 7.05 -3.77 2.34
N GLU A 24 8.00 -3.20 3.06
CA GLU A 24 7.72 -2.20 4.08
C GLU A 24 7.54 -0.83 3.41
N LEU A 25 6.57 -0.06 3.90
CA LEU A 25 6.21 1.24 3.36
C LEU A 25 6.27 2.31 4.46
N ASP A 26 6.89 3.44 4.13
CA ASP A 26 6.91 4.62 4.98
C ASP A 26 5.82 5.60 4.59
N PHE A 27 5.22 6.25 5.61
CA PHE A 27 4.17 7.26 5.45
C PHE A 27 4.69 8.60 5.96
N ILE A 28 5.00 9.50 5.04
CA ILE A 28 5.59 10.81 5.34
C ILE A 28 4.52 11.90 5.16
N PRO A 29 4.09 12.59 6.24
CA PRO A 29 3.19 13.72 6.12
C PRO A 29 3.86 14.86 5.34
N THR A 30 3.18 15.40 4.33
CA THR A 30 3.72 16.55 3.59
C THR A 30 3.36 17.85 4.31
N SER A 31 4.24 18.84 4.20
CA SER A 31 3.96 20.21 4.70
C SER A 31 3.49 21.17 3.60
N THR A 32 3.43 20.68 2.35
CA THR A 32 3.01 21.44 1.18
C THR A 32 1.49 21.36 1.00
N SER A 33 0.86 22.32 0.31
CA SER A 33 -0.58 22.31 -0.02
C SER A 33 -1.52 22.11 1.19
N GLY A 34 -1.25 22.81 2.29
CA GLY A 34 -2.14 22.82 3.45
C GLY A 34 -2.02 21.60 4.38
N GLY A 35 -0.99 20.76 4.20
CA GLY A 35 -0.62 19.72 5.16
C GLY A 35 -1.59 18.53 5.23
N LYS A 36 -2.35 18.32 4.15
CA LYS A 36 -3.38 17.28 4.07
C LYS A 36 -2.95 16.05 3.31
N GLU A 37 -1.78 16.07 2.67
CA GLU A 37 -1.31 14.94 1.86
C GLU A 37 -0.28 14.11 2.63
N VAL A 38 -0.25 12.82 2.31
CA VAL A 38 0.71 11.85 2.82
C VAL A 38 1.42 11.24 1.62
N LEU A 39 2.75 11.26 1.66
CA LEU A 39 3.60 10.58 0.72
C LEU A 39 3.86 9.16 1.25
N VAL A 40 3.59 8.16 0.41
CA VAL A 40 3.84 6.74 0.71
C VAL A 40 4.90 6.23 -0.25
N LEU A 41 5.92 5.58 0.28
CA LEU A 41 7.05 5.06 -0.50
C LEU A 41 7.59 3.76 0.12
N PRO A 42 8.29 2.92 -0.65
CA PRO A 42 9.08 1.83 -0.10
C PRO A 42 10.07 2.33 0.95
N THR A 43 10.14 1.65 2.09
CA THR A 43 11.15 1.90 3.12
C THR A 43 12.55 1.50 2.61
N ASP A 44 12.63 0.52 1.71
CA ASP A 44 13.87 0.09 1.07
C ASP A 44 14.31 1.08 -0.04
N GLU A 45 15.46 1.74 0.18
CA GLU A 45 16.06 2.69 -0.76
C GLU A 45 16.45 2.06 -2.10
N ASP A 46 16.77 0.76 -2.15
CA ASP A 46 17.07 0.09 -3.42
C ASP A 46 15.80 -0.13 -4.26
N MET A 47 14.62 -0.06 -3.64
CA MET A 47 13.32 -0.14 -4.31
C MET A 47 12.76 1.22 -4.72
N LEU A 48 13.31 2.31 -4.18
CA LEU A 48 12.92 3.69 -4.48
C LEU A 48 13.35 4.07 -5.91
N ARG A 49 12.43 3.85 -6.86
CA ARG A 49 12.52 4.36 -8.24
C ARG A 49 11.87 5.73 -8.35
N GLU A 50 12.19 6.49 -9.40
CA GLU A 50 11.69 7.86 -9.60
C GLU A 50 10.15 7.98 -9.52
N ASP A 51 9.41 6.92 -9.87
CA ASP A 51 7.94 6.87 -9.85
C ASP A 51 7.37 5.90 -8.79
N ALA A 52 8.18 5.42 -7.85
CA ALA A 52 7.77 4.43 -6.84
C ALA A 52 7.21 5.10 -5.57
N PHE A 53 6.22 5.97 -5.73
CA PHE A 53 5.55 6.62 -4.60
C PHE A 53 4.07 6.86 -4.87
N ILE A 54 3.31 7.07 -3.80
CA ILE A 54 1.89 7.39 -3.84
C ILE A 54 1.67 8.67 -3.04
N VAL A 55 0.91 9.61 -3.60
CA VAL A 55 0.42 10.79 -2.88
C VAL A 55 -1.06 10.59 -2.62
N VAL A 56 -1.46 10.60 -1.35
CA VAL A 56 -2.86 10.41 -0.93
C VAL A 56 -3.27 11.48 0.06
N ASP A 57 -4.57 11.80 0.11
CA ASP A 57 -5.09 12.63 1.19
C ASP A 57 -5.04 11.87 2.51
N ARG A 58 -4.70 12.56 3.60
CA ARG A 58 -4.58 12.00 4.95
C ARG A 58 -5.85 11.33 5.43
N SER A 59 -7.03 11.79 5.02
CA SER A 59 -8.30 11.16 5.35
C SER A 59 -8.53 9.82 4.65
N SER A 60 -7.73 9.50 3.62
CA SER A 60 -7.76 8.21 2.93
C SER A 60 -6.85 7.16 3.60
N VAL A 61 -6.00 7.57 4.54
CA VAL A 61 -5.12 6.68 5.31
C VAL A 61 -5.80 6.33 6.64
N THR A 62 -5.82 5.05 6.98
CA THR A 62 -6.37 4.55 8.25
C THR A 62 -5.37 3.58 8.86
N ASP A 63 -4.97 3.83 10.11
CA ASP A 63 -4.23 2.86 10.90
C ASP A 63 -5.19 1.74 11.33
N LEU A 64 -4.84 0.49 11.01
CA LEU A 64 -5.65 -0.66 11.41
C LEU A 64 -5.61 -0.90 12.93
N SER A 65 -4.59 -0.38 13.61
CA SER A 65 -4.46 -0.40 15.07
C SER A 65 -5.48 0.50 15.77
N ASP A 66 -6.03 1.51 15.08
CA ASP A 66 -7.07 2.39 15.62
C ASP A 66 -8.46 1.72 15.68
N ARG A 67 -8.60 0.52 15.10
CA ARG A 67 -9.89 -0.19 14.95
C ARG A 67 -10.03 -1.44 15.82
N VAL A 68 -9.14 -1.63 16.80
CA VAL A 68 -9.10 -2.79 17.72
C VAL A 68 -10.01 -2.59 18.93
#